data_AF-A0A8T4G999-F1
#
_entry.id   AF-A0A8T4G999-F1
#
_cell.length_a   1.000
_cell.length_b   1.000
_cell.length_c   1.000
_cell.angle_alpha   90.00
_cell.angle_beta   90.00
_cell.angle_gamma   90.00
#
_symmetry.space_group_name_H-M   'P 1'
#
loop_
_entity.id
_entity.type
_entity.pdbx_description
1 polymer ?
#
loop_
_entity_poly.entity_id
_entity_poly.type
_entity_poly.pdbx_seq_one_letter_code
_entity_poly.pdbx_strand_id
1 'polypeptide(L)'
;MYRRKVQYHKGTFYIALPKEVAETWDLKKGDEVLMEYSKGKLIVEKDPFKPASELLGKRSGVGKVYTIGYEGKTVDEFIDELLEHNIVRLIDVRELPLSRKNGFSKRALEKELRLAGIEYISLTSLGAPKELRHDLRSKLMSFSEFARLYRKYLEERTEELKRLESYVSTKTSALMCFEADWRECHRSIIAEFLERDGFEVIHL
;
A
#
# COMPACT_ATOMS: atom_id res chain seq x y z
N MET A 1 -4.60 -26.83 23.07
CA MET A 1 -4.88 -25.37 23.06
C MET A 1 -3.54 -24.65 23.24
N TYR A 2 -2.88 -24.27 22.15
CA TYR A 2 -1.54 -23.66 22.23
C TYR A 2 -1.67 -22.18 22.58
N ARG A 3 -1.29 -21.80 23.81
CA ARG A 3 -1.13 -20.39 24.19
C ARG A 3 0.05 -19.81 23.41
N ARG A 4 -0.20 -19.17 22.27
CA ARG A 4 0.83 -18.48 21.49
C ARG A 4 1.28 -17.25 22.28
N LYS A 5 2.55 -17.20 22.68
CA LYS A 5 3.16 -16.00 23.25
C LYS A 5 3.52 -15.08 22.10
N VAL A 6 2.82 -13.96 21.99
CA VAL A 6 3.20 -12.83 21.14
C VAL A 6 4.06 -11.91 22.00
N GLN A 7 5.22 -11.53 21.50
CA GLN A 7 6.10 -10.53 22.12
C GLN A 7 6.20 -9.32 21.21
N TYR A 8 6.22 -8.11 21.76
CA TYR A 8 6.43 -6.89 20.99
C TYR A 8 7.79 -6.30 21.34
N HIS A 9 8.61 -6.02 20.33
CA HIS A 9 9.93 -5.42 20.52
C HIS A 9 10.28 -4.53 19.32
N LYS A 10 10.60 -3.25 19.58
CA LYS A 10 11.04 -2.26 18.57
C LYS A 10 10.12 -2.13 17.33
N GLY A 11 8.80 -2.14 17.52
CA GLY A 11 7.86 -2.04 16.38
C GLY A 11 7.49 -3.37 15.74
N THR A 12 8.16 -4.47 16.12
CA THR A 12 7.94 -5.79 15.52
C THR A 12 7.24 -6.73 16.50
N PHE A 13 6.23 -7.44 16.02
CA PHE A 13 5.60 -8.54 16.76
C PHE A 13 6.32 -9.86 16.46
N TYR A 14 6.73 -10.56 17.51
CA TYR A 14 7.36 -11.87 17.45
C TYR A 14 6.38 -12.91 17.96
N ILE A 15 6.24 -14.00 17.21
CA ILE A 15 5.44 -15.15 17.62
C ILE A 15 6.34 -16.35 17.87
N ALA A 16 6.11 -17.04 18.97
CA ALA A 16 6.72 -18.35 19.18
C ALA A 16 5.92 -19.40 18.40
N LEU A 17 6.53 -19.97 17.36
CA LEU A 17 6.01 -21.14 16.64
C LEU A 17 6.75 -22.40 17.12
N PRO A 18 6.05 -23.52 17.38
CA PRO A 18 6.70 -24.82 17.57
C PRO A 18 7.57 -25.18 16.36
N LYS A 19 8.67 -25.89 16.61
CA LYS A 19 9.67 -26.25 15.59
C LYS A 19 9.05 -27.05 14.45
N GLU A 20 8.12 -27.94 14.78
CA GLU A 20 7.42 -28.81 13.83
C GLU A 20 6.54 -28.00 12.87
N VAL A 21 5.94 -26.91 13.37
CA VAL A 21 5.12 -26.00 12.56
C VAL A 21 6.01 -25.17 11.63
N ALA A 22 7.14 -24.68 12.12
CA ALA A 22 8.09 -23.94 11.29
C ALA A 22 8.69 -24.82 10.18
N GLU A 23 9.04 -26.07 10.49
CA GLU A 23 9.53 -27.04 9.50
C GLU A 23 8.47 -27.41 8.45
N THR A 24 7.23 -27.64 8.88
CA THR A 24 6.11 -27.95 7.96
C THR A 24 5.85 -26.80 6.98
N TRP A 25 6.15 -25.56 7.38
CA TRP A 25 5.90 -24.34 6.61
C TRP A 25 7.17 -23.74 5.97
N ASP A 26 8.31 -24.43 6.00
CA ASP A 26 9.63 -23.95 5.53
C ASP A 26 9.98 -22.52 6.02
N LEU A 27 9.64 -22.24 7.28
CA LEU A 27 9.92 -20.97 7.94
C LEU A 27 11.30 -20.99 8.58
N LYS A 28 12.13 -20.02 8.24
CA LYS A 28 13.47 -19.79 8.80
C LYS A 28 13.45 -18.61 9.75
N LYS A 29 14.44 -18.57 10.65
CA LYS A 29 14.61 -17.43 11.55
C LYS A 29 14.86 -16.16 10.72
N GLY A 30 14.00 -15.16 10.89
CA GLY A 30 14.05 -13.90 10.13
C GLY A 30 13.10 -13.86 8.94
N ASP A 31 12.42 -14.97 8.61
CA ASP A 31 11.33 -14.93 7.64
C ASP A 31 10.20 -14.04 8.17
N GLU A 32 9.74 -13.13 7.33
CA GLU A 32 8.49 -12.41 7.56
C GLU A 32 7.32 -13.35 7.27
N VAL A 33 6.26 -13.22 8.06
CA VAL A 33 5.06 -14.06 7.96
C VAL A 33 3.82 -13.20 8.03
N LEU A 34 2.85 -13.47 7.16
CA LEU A 34 1.52 -12.91 7.27
C LEU A 34 0.73 -13.74 8.28
N MET A 35 0.04 -13.06 9.18
CA MET A 35 -0.77 -13.68 10.21
C MET A 35 -2.23 -13.23 10.10
N GLU A 36 -3.14 -14.18 9.98
CA GLU A 36 -4.58 -13.91 9.95
C GLU A 36 -5.32 -14.78 10.98
N TYR A 37 -6.19 -14.17 11.78
CA TYR A 37 -7.12 -14.93 12.63
C TYR A 37 -8.47 -15.09 11.93
N SER A 38 -8.77 -16.31 11.50
CA SER A 38 -10.01 -16.62 10.77
C SER A 38 -10.64 -17.92 11.27
N LYS A 39 -11.96 -17.90 11.49
CA LYS A 39 -12.76 -19.06 11.95
C LYS A 39 -12.17 -19.78 13.18
N GLY A 40 -11.67 -19.02 14.16
CA GLY A 40 -11.11 -19.57 15.39
C GLY A 40 -9.67 -20.11 15.27
N LYS A 41 -9.04 -19.97 14.10
CA LYS A 41 -7.68 -20.45 13.82
C LYS A 41 -6.77 -19.28 13.44
N LEU A 42 -5.52 -19.32 13.92
CA LEU A 42 -4.49 -18.39 13.50
C LEU A 42 -3.73 -19.02 12.32
N ILE A 43 -4.04 -18.53 11.13
CA ILE A 43 -3.40 -18.83 9.85
C ILE A 43 -2.10 -18.02 9.82
N VAL A 44 -1.00 -18.69 9.49
CA VAL A 44 0.30 -18.04 9.31
C VAL A 44 0.87 -18.60 8.02
N GLU A 45 1.26 -17.70 7.14
CA GLU A 45 1.88 -18.04 5.86
C GLU A 45 3.22 -17.33 5.80
N LYS A 46 4.22 -17.97 5.18
CA LYS A 46 5.46 -17.27 4.81
C LYS A 46 5.04 -16.06 3.98
N ASP A 47 5.47 -14.88 4.38
CA ASP A 47 5.18 -13.69 3.60
C ASP A 47 5.82 -13.89 2.23
N PRO A 48 5.03 -14.05 1.15
CA PRO A 48 5.61 -14.20 -0.18
C PRO A 48 6.32 -12.92 -0.61
N PHE A 49 6.01 -11.81 0.07
CA PHE A 49 6.46 -10.48 -0.26
C PHE A 49 7.95 -10.30 0.03
N LYS A 50 8.66 -9.87 -1.01
CA LYS A 50 10.04 -9.40 -0.90
C LYS A 50 10.06 -7.88 -1.01
N PRO A 51 10.77 -7.15 -0.12
CA PRO A 51 11.02 -5.72 -0.29
C PRO A 51 11.54 -5.42 -1.69
N ALA A 52 11.18 -4.27 -2.28
CA ALA A 52 11.77 -3.89 -3.55
C ALA A 52 13.30 -3.77 -3.38
N SER A 53 13.80 -3.29 -2.25
CA SER A 53 15.23 -3.32 -1.89
C SER A 53 15.91 -4.71 -1.96
N GLU A 54 15.19 -5.82 -1.76
CA GLU A 54 15.67 -7.18 -1.96
C GLU A 54 15.62 -7.61 -3.44
N LEU A 55 14.64 -7.11 -4.19
CA LEU A 55 14.52 -7.29 -5.65
C LEU A 55 15.49 -6.40 -6.45
N LEU A 56 15.91 -5.26 -5.89
CA LEU A 56 16.47 -4.13 -6.62
C LEU A 56 17.88 -3.72 -6.20
N GLY A 57 18.46 -4.37 -5.19
CA GLY A 57 19.82 -4.10 -4.73
C GLY A 57 19.94 -2.73 -4.04
N LYS A 58 19.87 -2.74 -2.70
CA LYS A 58 20.16 -1.63 -1.76
C LYS A 58 20.28 -0.22 -2.36
N ARG A 59 19.21 0.57 -2.22
CA ARG A 59 19.29 2.01 -1.99
C ARG A 59 18.45 2.42 -0.78
N SER A 60 18.89 3.51 -0.16
CA SER A 60 18.40 4.06 1.10
C SER A 60 17.30 5.09 0.82
N GLY A 61 16.04 4.77 1.08
CA GLY A 61 15.01 5.78 1.24
C GLY A 61 15.17 6.44 2.61
N VAL A 62 15.48 7.74 2.65
CA VAL A 62 15.40 8.57 3.86
C VAL A 62 14.48 9.73 3.52
N GLY A 63 13.17 9.51 3.63
CA GLY A 63 12.18 10.51 3.20
C GLY A 63 10.76 10.15 3.65
N LYS A 64 9.87 11.14 3.61
CA LYS A 64 8.44 10.98 3.94
C LYS A 64 7.62 10.82 2.67
N VAL A 65 6.68 9.88 2.69
CA VAL A 65 5.66 9.74 1.64
C VAL A 65 4.28 9.75 2.29
N TYR A 66 3.34 10.46 1.67
CA TYR A 66 1.98 10.56 2.15
C TYR A 66 1.06 9.58 1.41
N THR A 67 -0.07 9.25 1.99
CA THR A 67 -1.16 8.57 1.28
C THR A 67 -2.46 9.29 1.56
N ILE A 68 -3.35 9.36 0.58
CA ILE A 68 -4.63 10.06 0.73
C ILE A 68 -5.75 9.33 -0.03
N GLY A 69 -6.95 9.32 0.55
CA GLY A 69 -8.19 8.88 -0.08
C GLY A 69 -9.12 10.06 -0.31
N TYR A 70 -9.89 10.06 -1.41
CA TYR A 70 -10.82 11.15 -1.74
C TYR A 70 -12.31 10.82 -1.48
N GLU A 71 -12.62 9.61 -1.00
CA GLU A 71 -13.94 9.30 -0.47
C GLU A 71 -14.30 10.31 0.64
N GLY A 72 -15.55 10.77 0.66
CA GLY A 72 -15.96 11.85 1.56
C GLY A 72 -15.57 13.27 1.11
N LYS A 73 -14.38 13.51 0.54
CA LYS A 73 -13.83 14.85 0.23
C LYS A 73 -14.25 15.49 -1.11
N THR A 74 -14.64 16.75 -1.12
CA THR A 74 -14.71 17.56 -2.35
C THR A 74 -13.32 17.75 -2.96
N VAL A 75 -13.24 18.21 -4.21
CA VAL A 75 -11.92 18.45 -4.84
C VAL A 75 -11.18 19.59 -4.13
N ASP A 76 -11.89 20.62 -3.67
CA ASP A 76 -11.28 21.75 -2.97
C ASP A 76 -10.70 21.30 -1.62
N GLU A 77 -11.48 20.62 -0.78
CA GLU A 77 -11.00 20.03 0.50
C GLU A 77 -9.79 19.11 0.27
N PHE A 78 -9.82 18.32 -0.81
CA PHE A 78 -8.72 17.43 -1.15
C PHE A 78 -7.46 18.20 -1.54
N ILE A 79 -7.57 19.28 -2.33
CA ILE A 79 -6.43 20.12 -2.71
C ILE A 79 -5.88 20.87 -1.49
N ASP A 80 -6.74 21.43 -0.64
CA ASP A 80 -6.34 22.14 0.57
C ASP A 80 -5.52 21.24 1.50
N GLU A 81 -5.96 19.99 1.72
CA GLU A 81 -5.22 19.01 2.52
C GLU A 81 -3.86 18.66 1.92
N LEU A 82 -3.74 18.58 0.59
CA LEU A 82 -2.43 18.39 -0.05
C LEU A 82 -1.49 19.57 0.23
N LEU A 83 -2.00 20.80 0.16
CA LEU A 83 -1.23 22.02 0.39
C LEU A 83 -0.80 22.16 1.85
N GLU A 84 -1.68 21.85 2.82
CA GLU A 84 -1.38 21.86 4.26
C GLU A 84 -0.18 20.95 4.59
N HIS A 85 -0.07 19.83 3.89
CA HIS A 85 1.02 18.87 4.04
C HIS A 85 2.23 19.13 3.13
N ASN A 86 2.26 20.27 2.43
CA ASN A 86 3.32 20.66 1.48
C ASN A 86 3.56 19.59 0.40
N ILE A 87 2.51 18.90 -0.03
CA ILE A 87 2.59 17.90 -1.09
C ILE A 87 2.66 18.63 -2.43
N VAL A 88 3.74 18.39 -3.16
CA VAL A 88 3.98 19.03 -4.47
C VAL A 88 3.80 18.05 -5.64
N ARG A 89 3.51 16.78 -5.34
CA ARG A 89 3.22 15.73 -6.33
C ARG A 89 2.14 14.77 -5.82
N LEU A 90 1.09 14.58 -6.62
CA LEU A 90 0.10 13.53 -6.43
C LEU A 90 0.38 12.36 -7.38
N ILE A 91 0.44 11.15 -6.84
CA ILE A 91 0.62 9.92 -7.60
C ILE A 91 -0.68 9.12 -7.53
N ASP A 92 -1.44 9.14 -8.62
CA ASP A 92 -2.68 8.41 -8.78
C ASP A 92 -2.40 6.94 -9.11
N VAL A 93 -2.71 6.06 -8.15
CA VAL A 93 -2.53 4.61 -8.24
C VAL A 93 -3.87 3.91 -8.48
N ARG A 94 -4.86 4.57 -9.08
CA ARG A 94 -6.09 3.91 -9.54
C ARG A 94 -5.81 3.17 -10.85
N GLU A 95 -6.33 1.94 -10.96
CA GLU A 95 -6.27 1.17 -12.22
C GLU A 95 -6.96 1.94 -13.35
N LEU A 96 -8.11 2.54 -13.03
CA LEU A 96 -8.87 3.40 -13.92
C LEU A 96 -9.12 4.73 -13.20
N PRO A 97 -8.44 5.82 -13.59
CA PRO A 97 -8.61 7.15 -12.99
C PRO A 97 -9.89 7.85 -13.50
N LEU A 98 -10.99 7.11 -13.45
CA LEU A 98 -12.35 7.55 -13.71
C LEU A 98 -13.06 7.70 -12.38
N SER A 99 -13.81 8.79 -12.21
CA SER A 99 -14.62 9.01 -11.02
C SER A 99 -15.92 9.68 -11.40
N ARG A 100 -17.00 9.27 -10.72
CA ARG A 100 -18.30 9.95 -10.76
C ARG A 100 -18.35 11.15 -9.81
N LYS A 101 -17.39 11.26 -8.89
CA LYS A 101 -17.26 12.40 -7.99
C LYS A 101 -16.67 13.58 -8.76
N ASN A 102 -17.35 14.72 -8.71
CA ASN A 102 -16.93 15.93 -9.40
C ASN A 102 -15.48 16.30 -9.00
N GLY A 103 -14.68 16.68 -9.99
CA GLY A 103 -13.26 17.03 -9.80
C GLY A 103 -12.29 15.85 -9.78
N PHE A 104 -12.73 14.59 -9.59
CA PHE A 104 -11.83 13.44 -9.42
C PHE A 104 -11.62 12.57 -10.67
N SER A 105 -12.19 12.95 -11.82
CA SER A 105 -11.79 12.36 -13.10
C SER A 105 -10.38 12.81 -13.45
N LYS A 106 -9.57 11.97 -14.13
CA LYS A 106 -8.17 12.27 -14.47
C LYS A 106 -7.96 13.71 -14.97
N ARG A 107 -8.69 14.12 -16.01
CA ARG A 107 -8.53 15.44 -16.64
C ARG A 107 -8.95 16.59 -15.72
N ALA A 108 -10.02 16.42 -14.96
CA ALA A 108 -10.48 17.44 -14.02
C ALA A 108 -9.48 17.60 -12.87
N LEU A 109 -9.06 16.49 -12.28
CA LEU A 109 -8.13 16.47 -11.16
C LEU A 109 -6.77 17.04 -11.56
N GLU A 110 -6.22 16.62 -12.71
CA GLU A 110 -4.96 17.15 -13.24
C GLU A 110 -5.03 18.67 -13.47
N LYS A 111 -6.18 19.18 -13.92
CA LYS A 111 -6.39 20.62 -14.08
C LYS A 111 -6.35 21.35 -12.73
N GLU A 112 -7.09 20.87 -11.73
CA GLU A 112 -7.14 21.52 -10.41
C GLU A 112 -5.78 21.44 -9.67
N LEU A 113 -5.11 20.28 -9.72
CA LEU A 113 -3.76 20.12 -9.18
C LEU A 113 -2.76 21.08 -9.82
N ARG A 114 -2.80 21.22 -11.16
CA ARG A 114 -1.93 22.15 -11.87
C ARG A 114 -2.16 23.61 -11.46
N LEU A 115 -3.42 24.01 -11.22
CA LEU A 115 -3.74 25.35 -10.71
C LEU A 115 -3.18 25.56 -9.29
N ALA A 116 -3.14 24.51 -8.48
CA ALA A 116 -2.52 24.51 -7.14
C ALA A 116 -0.99 24.34 -7.16
N GLY A 117 -0.35 24.21 -8.34
CA GLY A 117 1.09 23.98 -8.45
C GLY A 117 1.55 22.56 -8.09
N ILE A 118 0.62 21.59 -8.05
CA ILE A 118 0.87 20.19 -7.71
C ILE A 118 1.03 19.37 -8.99
N GLU A 119 2.13 18.63 -9.09
CA GLU A 119 2.39 17.72 -10.20
C GLU A 119 1.48 16.48 -10.12
N TYR A 120 0.88 16.08 -11.24
CA TYR A 120 0.05 14.88 -11.30
C TYR A 120 0.78 13.76 -12.08
N ILE A 121 0.94 12.60 -11.44
CA ILE A 121 1.49 11.39 -12.05
C ILE A 121 0.45 10.29 -11.94
N SER A 122 0.27 9.52 -13.02
CA SER A 122 -0.64 8.37 -13.03
C SER A 122 0.15 7.08 -13.23
N LEU A 123 0.06 6.17 -12.26
CA LEU A 123 0.67 4.84 -12.28
C LEU A 123 -0.42 3.78 -12.24
N THR A 124 -1.22 3.72 -13.31
CA THR A 124 -2.39 2.82 -13.40
C THR A 124 -2.02 1.33 -13.32
N SER A 125 -0.79 0.97 -13.69
CA SER A 125 -0.26 -0.39 -13.56
C SER A 125 -0.09 -0.83 -12.11
N LEU A 126 0.02 0.12 -11.16
CA LEU A 126 -0.04 -0.16 -9.74
C LEU A 126 -1.48 -0.16 -9.21
N GLY A 127 -2.50 -0.04 -10.05
CA GLY A 127 -3.88 -0.07 -9.60
C GLY A 127 -4.37 -1.44 -9.18
N ALA A 128 -5.30 -1.49 -8.22
CA ALA A 128 -6.01 -2.71 -7.87
C ALA A 128 -6.79 -3.27 -9.07
N PRO A 129 -6.49 -4.50 -9.54
CA PRO A 129 -7.16 -5.13 -10.65
C PRO A 129 -8.68 -5.16 -10.46
N LYS A 130 -9.42 -4.95 -11.57
CA LYS A 130 -10.89 -4.93 -11.55
C LYS A 130 -11.52 -6.12 -10.84
N GLU A 131 -11.04 -7.33 -11.11
CA GLU A 131 -11.61 -8.55 -10.55
C GLU A 131 -11.36 -8.64 -9.04
N LEU A 132 -10.12 -8.40 -8.57
CA LEU A 132 -9.81 -8.38 -7.13
C LEU A 132 -10.63 -7.32 -6.38
N ARG A 133 -10.77 -6.13 -6.97
CA ARG A 133 -11.56 -5.03 -6.42
C ARG A 133 -13.07 -5.28 -6.51
N HIS A 134 -13.53 -6.13 -7.42
CA HIS A 134 -14.93 -6.57 -7.47
C HIS A 134 -15.21 -7.53 -6.32
N ASP A 135 -14.40 -8.58 -6.18
CA ASP A 135 -14.60 -9.62 -5.17
C ASP A 135 -14.54 -9.07 -3.74
N LEU A 136 -13.60 -8.16 -3.46
CA LEU A 136 -13.51 -7.47 -2.17
C LEU A 136 -14.79 -6.67 -1.87
N ARG A 137 -15.28 -5.86 -2.82
CA ARG A 137 -16.50 -5.04 -2.63
C ARG A 137 -17.77 -5.88 -2.54
N SER A 138 -17.82 -7.01 -3.25
CA SER A 138 -18.92 -7.97 -3.22
C SER A 138 -18.87 -8.89 -1.98
N LYS A 139 -17.89 -8.71 -1.09
CA LYS A 139 -17.67 -9.56 0.11
C LYS A 139 -17.48 -11.04 -0.22
N LEU A 140 -17.02 -11.34 -1.44
CA LEU A 140 -16.64 -12.68 -1.87
C LEU A 140 -15.23 -13.04 -1.38
N MET A 141 -14.45 -12.02 -1.01
CA MET A 141 -13.05 -12.12 -0.61
C MET A 141 -12.81 -11.23 0.62
N SER A 142 -12.02 -11.70 1.58
CA SER A 142 -11.58 -10.88 2.71
C SER A 142 -10.50 -9.88 2.25
N PHE A 143 -10.29 -8.80 3.02
CA PHE A 143 -9.20 -7.88 2.73
C PHE A 143 -7.82 -8.57 2.80
N SER A 144 -7.64 -9.55 3.70
CA SER A 144 -6.40 -10.31 3.79
C SER A 144 -6.11 -11.12 2.52
N GLU A 145 -7.13 -11.77 1.95
CA GLU A 145 -7.01 -12.52 0.71
C GLU A 145 -6.76 -11.58 -0.48
N PHE A 146 -7.47 -10.44 -0.53
CA PHE A 146 -7.21 -9.38 -1.49
C PHE A 146 -5.75 -8.92 -1.41
N ALA A 147 -5.25 -8.64 -0.20
CA ALA A 147 -3.90 -8.16 0.01
C ALA A 147 -2.85 -9.16 -0.47
N ARG A 148 -3.05 -10.45 -0.19
CA ARG A 148 -2.18 -11.53 -0.69
C ARG A 148 -2.13 -11.58 -2.22
N LEU A 149 -3.29 -11.52 -2.89
CA LEU A 149 -3.35 -11.57 -4.36
C LEU A 149 -2.77 -10.31 -4.99
N TYR A 150 -3.03 -9.16 -4.39
CA TYR A 150 -2.53 -7.89 -4.89
C TYR A 150 -1.03 -7.70 -4.67
N ARG A 151 -0.45 -8.25 -3.59
CA ARG A 151 1.01 -8.34 -3.41
C ARG A 151 1.68 -9.13 -4.54
N LYS A 152 1.14 -10.30 -4.89
CA LYS A 152 1.61 -11.09 -6.05
C LYS A 152 1.50 -10.33 -7.37
N TYR A 153 0.42 -9.59 -7.55
CA TYR A 153 0.27 -8.69 -8.69
C TYR A 153 1.40 -7.65 -8.72
N LEU A 154 1.74 -7.02 -7.59
CA LEU A 154 2.81 -6.02 -7.54
C LEU A 154 4.22 -6.60 -7.75
N GLU A 155 4.47 -7.85 -7.34
CA GLU A 155 5.75 -8.56 -7.58
C GLU A 155 6.11 -8.67 -9.07
N GLU A 156 5.11 -8.72 -9.96
CA GLU A 156 5.32 -8.75 -11.42
C GLU A 156 5.60 -7.35 -12.01
N ARG A 157 5.51 -6.28 -11.21
CA ARG A 157 5.53 -4.86 -11.64
C ARG A 157 6.70 -4.10 -11.02
N THR A 158 7.85 -4.74 -10.99
CA THR A 158 9.07 -4.21 -10.35
C THR A 158 9.54 -2.90 -10.96
N GLU A 159 9.40 -2.72 -12.29
CA GLU A 159 9.78 -1.48 -12.96
C GLU A 159 8.88 -0.30 -12.58
N GLU A 160 7.60 -0.54 -12.35
CA GLU A 160 6.66 0.50 -11.93
C GLU A 160 6.80 0.85 -10.45
N LEU A 161 7.15 -0.12 -9.61
CA LEU A 161 7.58 0.13 -8.23
C LEU A 161 8.87 0.98 -8.19
N LYS A 162 9.86 0.71 -9.05
CA LYS A 162 11.05 1.58 -9.19
C LYS A 162 10.68 3.00 -9.62
N ARG A 163 9.77 3.13 -10.59
CA ARG A 163 9.30 4.45 -11.03
C ARG A 163 8.64 5.18 -9.88
N LEU A 164 7.79 4.50 -9.11
CA LEU A 164 7.18 5.07 -7.92
C LEU A 164 8.25 5.56 -6.93
N GLU A 165 9.23 4.72 -6.59
CA GLU A 165 10.35 5.05 -5.70
C GLU A 165 11.09 6.31 -6.21
N SER A 166 11.39 6.38 -7.50
CA SER A 166 12.07 7.54 -8.10
C SER A 166 11.26 8.84 -7.97
N TYR A 167 9.94 8.76 -8.01
CA TYR A 167 9.08 9.91 -7.80
C TYR A 167 9.06 10.33 -6.32
N VAL A 168 8.86 9.40 -5.40
CA VAL A 168 8.78 9.74 -3.97
C VAL A 168 10.13 10.15 -3.38
N SER A 169 11.24 9.72 -4.00
CA SER A 169 12.61 10.10 -3.60
C SER A 169 12.98 11.56 -3.92
N THR A 170 12.27 12.19 -4.86
CA THR A 170 12.67 13.50 -5.42
C THR A 170 11.81 14.66 -4.96
N LYS A 171 10.57 14.38 -4.54
CA LYS A 171 9.59 15.40 -4.15
C LYS A 171 8.65 14.86 -3.07
N THR A 172 8.19 15.73 -2.18
CA THR A 172 7.10 15.43 -1.24
C THR A 172 5.86 14.99 -2.02
N SER A 173 5.52 13.71 -1.91
CA SER A 173 4.54 13.04 -2.76
C SER A 173 3.44 12.38 -1.93
N ALA A 174 2.24 12.30 -2.48
CA ALA A 174 1.14 11.51 -1.93
C ALA A 174 0.64 10.44 -2.90
N LEU A 175 0.48 9.21 -2.40
CA LEU A 175 -0.22 8.12 -3.11
C LEU A 175 -1.73 8.26 -2.95
N MET A 176 -2.47 8.22 -4.06
CA MET A 176 -3.91 8.43 -4.05
C MET A 176 -4.71 7.20 -4.48
N CYS A 177 -5.70 6.79 -3.66
CA CYS A 177 -6.78 5.87 -4.04
C CYS A 177 -8.17 6.48 -3.76
N PHE A 178 -9.24 5.69 -3.87
CA PHE A 178 -10.59 6.17 -3.59
C PHE A 178 -10.89 6.19 -2.09
N GLU A 179 -10.74 5.04 -1.46
CA GLU A 179 -11.19 4.70 -0.11
C GLU A 179 -10.66 5.68 0.94
N ALA A 180 -11.48 6.16 1.87
CA ALA A 180 -10.98 7.04 2.93
C ALA A 180 -10.08 6.27 3.90
N ASP A 181 -10.55 5.09 4.32
CA ASP A 181 -9.82 4.21 5.25
C ASP A 181 -8.63 3.52 4.55
N TRP A 182 -7.41 3.90 4.92
CA TRP A 182 -6.20 3.31 4.37
C TRP A 182 -6.00 1.85 4.79
N ARG A 183 -6.57 1.42 5.93
CA ARG A 183 -6.36 0.07 6.49
C ARG A 183 -6.91 -1.03 5.61
N GLU A 184 -7.90 -0.71 4.77
CA GLU A 184 -8.53 -1.61 3.81
C GLU A 184 -8.50 -1.07 2.37
N CYS A 185 -7.45 -0.30 2.00
CA CYS A 185 -7.21 0.12 0.61
C CYS A 185 -6.00 -0.60 0.00
N HIS A 186 -5.96 -0.74 -1.32
CA HIS A 186 -4.77 -1.19 -2.03
C HIS A 186 -3.57 -0.24 -1.87
N ARG A 187 -3.82 1.06 -1.64
CA ARG A 187 -2.74 2.06 -1.47
C ARG A 187 -1.85 1.76 -0.27
N SER A 188 -2.37 1.16 0.81
CA SER A 188 -1.55 0.80 1.96
C SER A 188 -0.60 -0.34 1.62
N ILE A 189 -1.03 -1.29 0.79
CA ILE A 189 -0.17 -2.38 0.32
C ILE A 189 0.96 -1.84 -0.58
N ILE A 190 0.69 -0.83 -1.42
CA ILE A 190 1.76 -0.13 -2.15
C ILE A 190 2.69 0.60 -1.17
N ALA A 191 2.12 1.28 -0.16
CA ALA A 191 2.90 2.02 0.82
C ALA A 191 3.83 1.12 1.65
N GLU A 192 3.41 -0.11 1.97
CA GLU A 192 4.27 -1.13 2.62
C GLU A 192 5.56 -1.41 1.82
N PHE A 193 5.54 -1.34 0.48
CA PHE A 193 6.77 -1.45 -0.31
C PHE A 193 7.72 -0.29 -0.01
N LEU A 194 7.19 0.94 0.04
CA LEU A 194 7.98 2.13 0.33
C LEU A 194 8.52 2.10 1.77
N GLU A 195 7.74 1.64 2.75
CA GLU A 195 8.21 1.48 4.14
C GLU A 195 9.41 0.54 4.22
N ARG A 196 9.32 -0.60 3.52
CA ARG A 196 10.40 -1.60 3.50
C ARG A 196 11.65 -1.07 2.79
N ASP A 197 11.52 -0.06 1.93
CA ASP A 197 12.62 0.64 1.28
C ASP A 197 13.14 1.85 2.09
N GLY A 198 12.59 2.05 3.29
CA GLY A 198 13.07 3.02 4.29
C GLY A 198 12.28 4.33 4.35
N PHE A 199 11.23 4.49 3.55
CA PHE A 199 10.37 5.68 3.63
C PHE A 199 9.51 5.67 4.89
N GLU A 200 9.33 6.84 5.49
CA GLU A 200 8.29 7.06 6.51
C GLU A 200 6.96 7.31 5.79
N VAL A 201 5.99 6.40 5.95
CA VAL A 201 4.65 6.55 5.40
C VAL A 201 3.74 7.28 6.38
N ILE A 202 3.05 8.32 5.89
CA ILE A 202 2.05 9.07 6.64
C ILE A 202 0.69 8.96 5.94
N HIS A 203 -0.30 8.37 6.61
CA HIS A 203 -1.66 8.28 6.09
C HIS A 203 -2.48 9.52 6.49
N LEU A 204 -3.01 10.22 5.49
CA LEU A 204 -3.95 11.34 5.63
C LEU A 204 -5.40 10.84 5.56
#